data_AF-A0A2G5D972-F1
#
_entry.id   AF-A0A2G5D972-F1
#
_cell.length_a   1.000
_cell.length_b   1.000
_cell.length_c   1.000
_cell.angle_alpha   90.00
_cell.angle_beta   90.00
_cell.angle_gamma   90.00
#
_symmetry.space_group_name_H-M   'P 1'
#
loop_
_entity.id
_entity.type
_entity.pdbx_description
1 polymer ?
#
loop_
_entity_poly.entity_id
_entity_poly.type
_entity_poly.pdbx_seq_one_letter_code
_entity_poly.pdbx_strand_id
1 'polypeptide(L)'
;KHNSTQIKLTNNFPSLKQSVKRPLFNIIQAKSNASSSSVDGGSSIRFRLDNLGPQPGSRKNRKRKGRGHSAGQGGSCGFGMRGQKSRSGPGVRRGFEGGQTALYRRLPKLRGIAGGMCAGLPKYVPVNLKDIANY
;
A
#
# COMPACT_ATOMS: atom_id res chain seq x y z
N LYS A 1 32.31 47.58 21.21
CA LYS A 1 31.76 46.41 21.93
C LYS A 1 31.24 45.43 20.89
N HIS A 2 31.99 44.37 20.62
CA HIS A 2 31.63 43.33 19.67
C HIS A 2 30.47 42.50 20.23
N ASN A 3 29.39 42.32 19.47
CA ASN A 3 28.35 41.35 19.80
C ASN A 3 28.22 40.38 18.62
N SER A 4 28.73 39.17 18.85
CA SER A 4 28.68 38.01 17.98
C SER A 4 27.25 37.55 17.73
N THR A 5 26.85 37.44 16.46
CA THR A 5 25.63 36.71 16.06
C THR A 5 25.94 35.21 16.03
N GLN A 6 25.43 34.47 17.00
CA GLN A 6 25.47 33.00 17.02
C GLN A 6 24.31 32.47 16.17
N ILE A 7 24.60 31.81 15.06
CA ILE A 7 23.63 31.12 14.21
C ILE A 7 23.36 29.74 14.85
N LYS A 8 22.12 29.49 15.31
CA LYS A 8 21.69 28.15 15.76
C LYS A 8 21.54 27.23 14.55
N LEU A 9 22.42 26.25 14.41
CA LEU A 9 22.22 25.11 13.53
C LEU A 9 21.15 24.18 14.14
N THR A 10 19.96 24.14 13.53
CA THR A 10 18.96 23.11 13.85
C THR A 10 19.25 21.87 13.03
N ASN A 11 19.79 20.83 13.67
CA ASN A 11 19.96 19.51 13.08
C ASN A 11 18.58 18.82 12.96
N ASN A 12 17.82 19.19 11.94
CA ASN A 12 16.62 18.47 11.50
C ASN A 12 17.04 17.33 10.57
N PHE A 13 17.39 16.17 11.14
CA PHE A 13 17.50 14.92 10.38
C PHE A 13 16.23 14.09 10.55
N PRO A 14 15.44 13.82 9.48
CA PRO A 14 14.36 12.86 9.55
C PRO A 14 14.95 11.45 9.66
N SER A 15 14.52 10.67 10.65
CA SER A 15 14.95 9.28 10.82
C SER A 15 14.49 8.43 9.63
N LEU A 16 15.46 7.88 8.91
CA LEU A 16 15.24 6.83 7.92
C LEU A 16 14.66 5.60 8.64
N LYS A 17 13.35 5.34 8.48
CA LYS A 17 12.79 4.04 8.83
C LYS A 17 13.46 3.00 7.95
N GLN A 18 14.41 2.25 8.51
CA GLN A 18 14.95 1.06 7.87
C GLN A 18 13.80 0.07 7.67
N SER A 19 13.38 -0.08 6.42
CA SER A 19 12.48 -1.15 6.01
C SER A 19 13.22 -2.46 6.23
N VAL A 20 12.84 -3.19 7.28
CA VAL A 20 13.31 -4.56 7.52
C VAL A 20 12.89 -5.39 6.31
N LYS A 21 13.87 -5.68 5.44
CA LYS A 21 13.70 -6.59 4.32
C LYS A 21 13.43 -7.98 4.90
N ARG A 22 12.30 -8.58 4.53
CA ARG A 22 12.01 -9.99 4.82
C ARG A 22 13.16 -10.84 4.28
N PRO A 23 13.69 -11.83 5.03
CA PRO A 23 14.72 -12.71 4.49
C PRO A 23 14.13 -13.48 3.31
N LEU A 24 14.80 -13.41 2.17
CA LEU A 24 14.47 -14.25 1.02
C LEU A 24 14.89 -15.67 1.37
N PHE A 25 13.93 -16.59 1.45
CA PHE A 25 14.23 -18.01 1.52
C PHE A 25 15.00 -18.40 0.25
N ASN A 26 16.25 -18.80 0.40
CA ASN A 26 17.00 -19.44 -0.67
C ASN A 26 16.43 -20.83 -0.89
N ILE A 27 15.65 -21.00 -1.94
CA ILE A 27 15.30 -22.31 -2.49
C ILE A 27 16.24 -22.55 -3.67
N ILE A 28 16.77 -23.77 -3.72
CA ILE A 28 17.53 -24.43 -4.79
C ILE A 28 19.05 -24.47 -4.54
N GLN A 29 19.42 -25.38 -3.64
CA GLN A 29 20.59 -26.22 -3.84
C GLN A 29 20.23 -27.26 -4.92
N ALA A 30 20.70 -27.06 -6.14
CA ALA A 30 20.69 -28.10 -7.17
C ALA A 30 22.12 -28.24 -7.72
N LYS A 31 22.84 -29.22 -7.18
CA LYS A 31 23.87 -29.92 -7.93
C LYS A 31 23.16 -30.79 -8.97
N SER A 32 23.22 -30.40 -10.22
CA SER A 32 23.11 -31.33 -11.34
C SER A 32 23.68 -30.65 -12.58
N ASN A 33 24.83 -31.15 -13.03
CA ASN A 33 25.36 -30.91 -14.37
C ASN A 33 24.26 -31.21 -15.39
N ALA A 34 23.75 -30.17 -16.03
CA ALA A 34 22.95 -30.27 -17.24
C ALA A 34 23.71 -29.50 -18.32
N SER A 35 24.33 -30.26 -19.22
CA SER A 35 24.89 -29.79 -20.47
C SER A 35 23.80 -29.10 -21.30
N SER A 36 23.74 -27.78 -21.25
CA SER A 36 22.98 -26.97 -22.21
C SER A 36 23.95 -26.30 -23.17
N SER A 37 23.86 -26.77 -24.41
CA SER A 37 24.58 -26.31 -25.58
C SER A 37 24.62 -24.78 -25.68
N SER A 38 25.85 -24.26 -25.64
CA SER A 38 26.25 -22.90 -25.92
C SER A 38 25.81 -22.46 -27.32
N VAL A 39 24.74 -21.67 -27.42
CA VAL A 39 24.47 -20.83 -28.59
C VAL A 39 24.25 -19.39 -28.14
N ASP A 40 25.39 -18.70 -28.21
CA ASP A 40 25.61 -17.29 -28.52
C ASP A 40 25.34 -16.21 -27.46
N GLY A 41 26.46 -15.59 -27.05
CA GLY A 41 26.56 -14.15 -26.91
C GLY A 41 25.77 -13.52 -25.77
N GLY A 42 26.33 -13.55 -24.56
CA GLY A 42 26.08 -12.53 -23.55
C GLY A 42 26.43 -11.15 -24.08
N SER A 43 25.53 -10.55 -24.86
CA SER A 43 25.57 -9.14 -25.17
C SER A 43 25.33 -8.40 -23.85
N SER A 44 26.24 -7.52 -23.47
CA SER A 44 25.94 -6.49 -22.50
C SER A 44 24.77 -5.67 -23.06
N ILE A 45 23.53 -6.05 -22.77
CA ILE A 45 22.35 -5.30 -23.19
C ILE A 45 22.41 -3.98 -22.42
N ARG A 46 23.04 -2.98 -23.05
CA ARG A 46 23.13 -1.63 -22.51
C ARG A 46 21.71 -1.10 -22.40
N PHE A 47 21.32 -0.68 -21.20
CA PHE A 47 20.05 0.00 -21.01
C PHE A 47 20.00 1.26 -21.89
N ARG A 48 18.98 1.31 -22.74
CA ARG A 48 18.59 2.43 -23.59
C ARG A 48 17.09 2.65 -23.39
N LEU A 49 16.55 3.75 -23.87
CA LEU A 49 15.12 4.02 -23.69
C LEU A 49 14.23 2.96 -24.36
N ASP A 50 14.72 2.34 -25.43
CA ASP A 50 13.94 1.41 -26.26
C ASP A 50 13.85 -0.02 -25.69
N ASN A 51 14.66 -0.37 -24.68
CA ASN A 51 14.70 -1.73 -24.11
C ASN A 51 14.35 -1.77 -22.61
N LEU A 52 13.82 -0.68 -22.06
CA LEU A 52 13.29 -0.64 -20.70
C LEU A 52 11.82 -1.05 -20.70
N GLY A 53 11.44 -1.90 -19.74
CA GLY A 53 10.06 -2.32 -19.53
C GLY A 53 9.79 -2.58 -18.05
N PRO A 54 8.54 -2.48 -17.61
CA PRO A 54 8.19 -2.82 -16.24
C PRO A 54 8.31 -4.33 -16.00
N GLN A 55 8.62 -4.72 -14.76
CA GLN A 55 8.55 -6.12 -14.35
C GLN A 55 7.13 -6.69 -14.60
N PRO A 56 6.99 -7.94 -15.08
CA PRO A 56 5.68 -8.54 -15.30
C PRO A 56 4.82 -8.47 -14.04
N GLY A 57 3.55 -8.05 -14.21
CA GLY A 57 2.60 -7.89 -13.12
C GLY A 57 2.70 -6.57 -12.34
N SER A 58 3.74 -5.76 -12.56
CA SER A 58 3.89 -4.44 -11.92
C SER A 58 2.76 -3.47 -12.30
N ARG A 59 2.34 -3.47 -13.58
CA ARG A 59 1.27 -2.61 -14.11
C ARG A 59 0.19 -3.45 -14.77
N LYS A 60 -1.06 -3.31 -14.30
CA LYS A 60 -2.24 -3.98 -14.88
C LYS A 60 -3.06 -2.99 -15.71
N ASN A 61 -3.56 -3.43 -16.86
CA ASN A 61 -4.43 -2.62 -17.71
C ASN A 61 -5.77 -2.33 -17.01
N ARG A 62 -6.21 -1.06 -17.02
CA ARG A 62 -7.49 -0.65 -16.42
C ARG A 62 -8.66 -1.07 -17.30
N LYS A 63 -9.73 -1.56 -16.68
CA LYS A 63 -11.02 -1.80 -17.36
C LYS A 63 -11.63 -0.48 -17.84
N ARG A 64 -11.81 -0.33 -19.15
CA ARG A 64 -12.52 0.81 -19.77
C ARG A 64 -14.01 0.47 -19.89
N LYS A 65 -14.83 0.98 -18.98
CA LYS A 65 -16.29 0.72 -18.95
C LYS A 65 -17.00 1.39 -20.13
N GLY A 66 -18.11 0.82 -20.59
CA GLY A 66 -18.94 1.38 -21.66
C GLY A 66 -18.28 1.30 -23.04
N ARG A 67 -17.59 0.20 -23.35
CA ARG A 67 -16.90 -0.04 -24.64
C ARG A 67 -17.30 -1.41 -25.21
N GLY A 68 -18.59 -1.56 -25.51
CA GLY A 68 -19.16 -2.82 -26.00
C GLY A 68 -19.33 -3.89 -24.92
N HIS A 69 -20.20 -4.86 -25.19
CA HIS A 69 -20.50 -5.95 -24.26
C HIS A 69 -19.33 -6.93 -24.11
N SER A 70 -18.62 -7.22 -25.20
CA SER A 70 -17.49 -8.16 -25.22
C SER A 70 -16.31 -7.72 -24.35
N ALA A 71 -16.15 -6.42 -24.07
CA ALA A 71 -15.13 -5.89 -23.15
C ALA A 71 -15.47 -6.13 -21.67
N GLY A 72 -16.65 -6.70 -21.36
CA GLY A 72 -17.06 -7.17 -20.04
C GLY A 72 -17.90 -6.20 -19.21
N GLN A 73 -17.76 -4.89 -19.39
CA GLN A 73 -18.59 -3.88 -18.72
C GLN A 73 -19.24 -2.99 -19.78
N GLY A 74 -20.27 -3.54 -20.42
CA GLY A 74 -21.00 -2.93 -21.54
C GLY A 74 -21.92 -1.77 -21.13
N GLY A 75 -23.12 -1.70 -21.73
CA GLY A 75 -24.01 -0.53 -21.63
C GLY A 75 -24.34 -0.05 -20.21
N SER A 76 -24.58 -0.95 -19.26
CA SER A 76 -24.87 -0.58 -17.86
C SER A 76 -23.62 -0.29 -17.02
N CYS A 77 -22.42 -0.50 -17.57
CA CYS A 77 -21.13 -0.32 -16.89
C CYS A 77 -21.01 -1.07 -15.53
N GLY A 78 -21.83 -2.10 -15.32
CA GLY A 78 -21.93 -2.89 -14.09
C GLY A 78 -22.82 -2.29 -13.00
N PHE A 79 -23.58 -1.22 -13.29
CA PHE A 79 -24.46 -0.57 -12.32
C PHE A 79 -25.89 -1.15 -12.27
N GLY A 80 -26.27 -1.96 -13.26
CA GLY A 80 -27.61 -2.57 -13.35
C GLY A 80 -28.66 -1.65 -13.96
N MET A 81 -29.91 -1.83 -13.53
CA MET A 81 -31.08 -1.04 -13.97
C MET A 81 -31.13 0.32 -13.25
N ARG A 82 -32.13 1.13 -13.60
CA ARG A 82 -32.45 2.45 -13.04
C ARG A 82 -32.69 2.39 -11.52
N GLY A 83 -31.68 2.70 -10.72
CA GLY A 83 -31.78 2.83 -9.26
C GLY A 83 -30.91 3.97 -8.73
N GLN A 84 -31.02 4.33 -7.46
CA GLN A 84 -30.23 5.44 -6.89
C GLN A 84 -28.72 5.24 -7.06
N LYS A 85 -28.22 3.99 -6.91
CA LYS A 85 -26.79 3.64 -7.08
C LYS A 85 -26.28 3.72 -8.52
N SER A 86 -27.17 3.75 -9.51
CA SER A 86 -26.81 3.83 -10.93
C SER A 86 -26.77 5.26 -11.46
N ARG A 87 -27.16 6.25 -10.64
CA ARG A 87 -27.18 7.66 -11.03
C ARG A 87 -25.82 8.31 -10.79
N SER A 88 -25.51 9.33 -11.58
CA SER A 88 -24.36 10.20 -11.36
C SER A 88 -24.53 11.04 -10.10
N GLY A 89 -23.43 11.31 -9.41
CA GLY A 89 -23.40 12.16 -8.21
C GLY A 89 -23.02 11.39 -6.94
N PRO A 90 -22.98 12.11 -5.80
CA PRO A 90 -22.72 11.48 -4.50
C PRO A 90 -23.79 10.44 -4.17
N GLY A 91 -23.36 9.25 -3.76
CA GLY A 91 -24.26 8.23 -3.27
C GLY A 91 -24.74 8.51 -1.84
N VAL A 92 -25.51 7.56 -1.31
CA VAL A 92 -25.88 7.53 0.10
C VAL A 92 -24.63 7.45 1.00
N ARG A 93 -24.62 8.21 2.10
CA ARG A 93 -23.52 8.20 3.08
C ARG A 93 -23.27 6.78 3.61
N ARG A 94 -22.01 6.37 3.68
CA ARG A 94 -21.63 5.10 4.34
C ARG A 94 -22.11 5.11 5.80
N GLY A 95 -22.85 4.07 6.18
CA GLY A 95 -23.48 3.95 7.50
C GLY A 95 -24.90 4.51 7.60
N PHE A 96 -25.52 4.96 6.50
CA PHE A 96 -26.96 5.24 6.46
C PHE A 96 -27.76 3.97 6.16
N GLU A 97 -28.78 3.70 6.96
CA GLU A 97 -29.61 2.48 6.94
C GLU A 97 -31.05 2.77 6.47
N GLY A 98 -31.25 3.71 5.53
CA GLY A 98 -32.56 3.93 4.90
C GLY A 98 -33.58 4.68 5.76
N GLY A 99 -33.13 5.47 6.74
CA GLY A 99 -33.99 6.20 7.69
C GLY A 99 -34.06 5.54 9.07
N GLN A 100 -33.63 4.30 9.19
CA GLN A 100 -33.40 3.67 10.48
C GLN A 100 -32.27 4.38 11.24
N THR A 101 -32.34 4.42 12.57
CA THR A 101 -31.25 4.96 13.41
C THR A 101 -29.96 4.19 13.12
N ALA A 102 -28.93 4.82 12.57
CA ALA A 102 -27.72 4.10 12.15
C ALA A 102 -27.02 3.36 13.31
N LEU A 103 -26.37 2.23 13.04
CA LEU A 103 -25.65 1.42 14.03
C LEU A 103 -24.70 2.24 14.93
N TYR A 104 -23.92 3.15 14.35
CA TYR A 104 -22.97 4.00 15.09
C TYR A 104 -23.63 4.99 16.06
N ARG A 105 -24.96 5.17 15.95
CA ARG A 105 -25.77 5.97 16.89
C ARG A 105 -26.46 5.09 17.94
N ARG A 106 -26.75 3.82 17.62
CA ARG A 106 -27.40 2.87 18.55
C ARG A 106 -26.45 2.42 19.64
N LEU A 107 -25.18 2.23 19.31
CA LEU A 107 -24.18 1.77 20.27
C LEU A 107 -23.64 2.94 21.11
N PRO A 108 -23.38 2.73 22.41
CA PRO A 108 -22.73 3.72 23.24
C PRO A 108 -21.30 3.99 22.73
N LYS A 109 -20.80 5.20 23.02
CA LYS A 109 -19.41 5.55 22.74
C LYS A 109 -18.47 4.71 23.60
N LEU A 110 -17.24 4.50 23.12
CA LEU A 110 -16.20 3.81 23.87
C LEU A 110 -15.92 4.49 25.21
N ARG A 111 -15.58 3.69 26.23
CA ARG A 111 -15.20 4.15 27.57
C ARG A 111 -14.01 5.12 27.48
N GLY A 112 -13.96 6.12 28.35
CA GLY A 112 -12.94 7.17 28.37
C GLY A 112 -13.14 8.25 27.29
N ILE A 113 -13.24 7.85 26.01
CA ILE A 113 -13.43 8.77 24.88
C ILE A 113 -14.73 9.57 25.02
N ALA A 114 -15.80 8.92 25.49
CA ALA A 114 -17.09 9.57 25.72
C ALA A 114 -17.01 10.74 26.72
N GLY A 115 -16.09 10.64 27.70
CA GLY A 115 -15.87 11.64 28.75
C GLY A 115 -14.68 12.57 28.50
N GLY A 116 -14.07 12.55 27.30
CA GLY A 116 -12.96 13.42 26.95
C GLY A 116 -11.60 13.01 27.51
N MET A 117 -11.47 11.80 28.06
CA MET A 117 -10.17 11.28 28.51
C MET A 117 -9.28 10.97 27.30
N CYS A 118 -7.99 11.33 27.38
CA CYS A 118 -7.04 11.01 26.33
C CYS A 118 -6.83 9.50 26.19
N ALA A 119 -6.60 9.04 24.96
CA ALA A 119 -6.24 7.65 24.71
C ALA A 119 -4.84 7.35 25.26
N GLY A 120 -4.65 6.20 25.88
CA GLY A 120 -3.34 5.77 26.37
C GLY A 120 -2.36 5.55 25.22
N LEU A 121 -1.23 6.26 25.25
CA LEU A 121 -0.11 6.04 24.31
C LEU A 121 0.91 5.08 24.93
N PRO A 122 1.56 4.21 24.13
CA PRO A 122 2.63 3.36 24.62
C PRO A 122 3.81 4.22 25.08
N LYS A 123 4.31 3.97 26.29
CA LYS A 123 5.42 4.72 26.90
C LYS A 123 6.79 4.19 26.51
N TYR A 124 6.86 2.91 26.16
CA TYR A 124 8.11 2.18 25.90
C TYR A 124 8.00 1.42 24.58
N VAL A 125 9.16 1.10 24.00
CA VAL A 125 9.25 0.20 22.85
C VAL A 125 9.32 -1.23 23.37
N PRO A 126 8.29 -2.07 23.14
CA PRO A 126 8.35 -3.46 23.58
C PRO A 126 9.38 -4.23 22.73
N VAL A 127 10.30 -4.92 23.38
CA VAL A 127 11.28 -5.81 22.75
C VAL A 127 11.05 -7.22 23.27
N ASN A 128 10.94 -8.20 22.38
CA ASN A 128 10.72 -9.58 22.77
C ASN A 128 12.05 -10.32 22.95
N LEU A 129 12.10 -11.28 23.87
CA LEU A 129 13.30 -12.08 24.13
C LEU A 129 13.72 -12.92 22.92
N LYS A 130 12.76 -13.35 22.09
CA LYS A 130 13.02 -14.06 20.82
C LYS A 130 13.86 -13.23 19.84
N ASP A 131 13.64 -11.92 19.82
CA ASP A 131 14.33 -11.00 18.91
C ASP A 131 15.77 -10.76 19.36
N ILE A 132 16.05 -10.98 20.66
CA ILE A 132 17.39 -10.88 21.27
C ILE A 132 18.15 -12.21 21.15
N ALA A 133 17.47 -13.34 21.30
CA ALA A 133 18.12 -14.66 21.36
C ALA A 133 18.79 -15.13 20.04
N ASN A 134 18.45 -14.53 18.90
CA ASN A 134 19.03 -14.87 17.59
C ASN A 134 20.05 -13.82 17.10
N TYR A 135 20.47 -12.94 17.99
CA TYR A 135 21.52 -11.94 17.78
C TYR A 135 22.84 -12.48 18.32
#